data_AF-A0A535NPN3-F1
#
_entry.id   AF-A0A535NPN3-F1
#
_cell.length_a   1.000
_cell.length_b   1.000
_cell.length_c   1.000
_cell.angle_alpha   90.00
_cell.angle_beta   90.00
_cell.angle_gamma   90.00
#
_symmetry.space_group_name_H-M   'P 1'
#
loop_
_entity.id
_entity.type
_entity.pdbx_description
1 polymer ?
#
loop_
_entity_poly.entity_id
_entity_poly.type
_entity_poly.pdbx_seq_one_letter_code
_entity_poly.pdbx_strand_id
1 'polypeptide(L)' 'MRSIGAALPKTLTSLGITRRTREAQALWLWPQVVGEHLASETKALKLAGGTLLVTASSPALA' A
#
# COMPACT_ATOMS: atom_id res chain seq x y z
N MET A 1 28.84 -7.34 -19.95
CA MET A 1 27.41 -7.02 -20.12
C MET A 1 26.80 -6.81 -18.74
N ARG A 2 26.21 -5.64 -18.44
CA ARG A 2 25.50 -5.43 -17.16
C ARG A 2 24.22 -6.27 -17.18
N SER A 3 24.02 -7.14 -16.20
CA SER A 3 22.83 -7.99 -16.15
C SER A 3 21.58 -7.13 -16.01
N ILE A 4 20.52 -7.49 -16.74
CA ILE A 4 19.20 -6.85 -16.64
C ILE A 4 18.71 -6.83 -15.18
N GLY A 5 19.02 -7.88 -14.41
CA GLY A 5 18.69 -7.97 -12.99
C GLY A 5 19.31 -6.88 -12.12
N ALA A 6 20.46 -6.30 -12.51
CA ALA A 6 21.09 -5.20 -11.78
C ALA A 6 20.63 -3.81 -12.28
N ALA A 7 20.24 -3.71 -13.56
CA ALA A 7 19.81 -2.45 -14.16
C ALA A 7 18.32 -2.14 -13.86
N LEU A 8 17.47 -3.15 -13.90
CA LEU A 8 16.02 -3.00 -13.74
C LEU A 8 15.62 -2.38 -12.39
N PRO A 9 16.13 -2.82 -11.22
CA PRO A 9 15.75 -2.23 -9.94
C PRO A 9 16.14 -0.75 -9.84
N LYS A 10 17.30 -0.38 -10.39
CA LYS A 10 17.77 1.01 -10.43
C LYS A 10 16.85 1.88 -11.30
N THR A 11 16.48 1.39 -12.48
CA THR A 11 15.56 2.10 -13.38
C THR A 11 14.17 2.24 -12.78
N LEU A 12 13.63 1.21 -12.15
CA LEU A 12 12.33 1.28 -11.46
C LEU A 12 12.36 2.26 -10.29
N THR A 13 13.49 2.34 -9.59
CA THR A 13 13.71 3.29 -8.51
C THR A 13 13.78 4.73 -9.05
N SER A 14 14.56 4.98 -10.11
CA SER A 14 14.68 6.32 -10.71
C SER A 14 13.39 6.82 -11.32
N LEU A 15 12.54 5.92 -11.82
CA LEU A 15 11.21 6.26 -12.32
C LEU A 15 10.16 6.42 -11.20
N GLY A 16 10.55 6.25 -9.93
CA GLY A 16 9.64 6.33 -8.78
C GLY A 16 8.61 5.21 -8.72
N ILE A 17 8.72 4.19 -9.58
CA ILE A 17 7.78 3.07 -9.68
C ILE A 17 7.83 2.24 -8.41
N THR A 18 9.03 1.93 -7.89
CA THR A 18 9.17 1.16 -6.64
C THR A 18 8.39 1.75 -5.48
N ARG A 19 8.38 3.09 -5.36
CA ARG A 19 7.61 3.78 -4.34
C ARG A 19 6.11 3.65 -4.59
N ARG A 20 5.64 3.92 -5.81
CA ARG A 20 4.22 3.79 -6.17
C ARG A 20 3.71 2.36 -6.00
N THR A 21 4.52 1.36 -6.37
CA THR A 21 4.21 -0.05 -6.15
C THR A 21 4.09 -0.37 -4.67
N ARG A 22 5.01 0.12 -3.82
CA ARG A 22 4.90 -0.05 -2.36
C ARG A 22 3.63 0.60 -1.80
N GLU A 23 3.30 1.81 -2.23
CA GLU A 23 2.08 2.50 -1.82
C GLU A 23 0.83 1.70 -2.23
N ALA A 24 0.77 1.23 -3.48
CA ALA A 24 -0.33 0.38 -3.97
C ALA A 24 -0.42 -0.96 -3.23
N GLN A 25 0.72 -1.59 -2.94
CA GLN A 25 0.78 -2.84 -2.16
C GLN A 25 0.23 -2.65 -0.75
N ALA A 26 0.56 -1.54 -0.08
CA ALA A 26 0.04 -1.26 1.26
C ALA A 26 -1.49 -1.11 1.28
N LEU A 27 -2.05 -0.47 0.25
CA LEU A 27 -3.50 -0.37 0.09
C LEU A 27 -4.14 -1.74 -0.15
N TRP A 28 -3.53 -2.55 -1.02
CA TRP A 28 -4.07 -3.86 -1.38
C TRP A 28 -3.95 -4.90 -0.24
N LEU A 29 -2.86 -4.85 0.54
CA LEU A 29 -2.62 -5.76 1.66
C LEU A 29 -3.44 -5.40 2.91
N TRP A 30 -4.03 -4.20 2.99
CA TRP A 30 -4.73 -3.74 4.17
C TRP A 30 -5.72 -4.76 4.76
N PRO A 31 -6.63 -5.39 3.99
CA PRO A 31 -7.57 -6.37 4.52
C PRO A 31 -6.89 -7.60 5.13
N GLN A 32 -5.73 -8.00 4.60
CA GLN A 32 -4.97 -9.14 5.10
C GLN A 32 -4.27 -8.83 6.43
N VAL A 33 -3.91 -7.56 6.66
CA VAL A 33 -3.24 -7.11 7.88
C VAL A 33 -4.23 -6.96 9.04
N VAL A 34 -5.42 -6.39 8.77
CA VAL A 34 -6.40 -6.13 9.83
C VAL A 34 -7.42 -7.25 10.04
N GLY A 35 -7.53 -8.17 9.09
CA GLY A 35 -8.53 -9.24 9.11
C GLY A 35 -9.92 -8.78 8.69
N GLU A 36 -10.80 -9.73 8.39
CA GLU A 36 -12.10 -9.45 7.74
C GLU A 36 -12.98 -8.48 8.54
N HIS A 37 -13.03 -8.62 9.87
CA HIS A 37 -13.90 -7.81 10.71
C HIS A 37 -13.54 -6.31 10.67
N LEU A 38 -12.25 -5.99 10.73
CA LEU A 38 -11.80 -4.61 10.60
C LEU A 38 -11.81 -4.16 9.14
N ALA A 39 -11.61 -5.07 8.18
CA ALA A 39 -11.64 -4.73 6.76
C ALA A 39 -13.04 -4.33 6.26
N SER A 40 -14.12 -4.83 6.88
CA SER A 40 -15.49 -4.40 6.54
C SER A 40 -15.80 -2.98 6.98
N GLU A 41 -15.14 -2.51 8.05
CA GLU A 41 -15.38 -1.18 8.62
C GLU A 41 -14.29 -0.17 8.25
N THR A 42 -13.15 -0.62 7.75
CA THR A 42 -12.00 0.25 7.47
C THR A 42 -11.52 0.14 6.03
N LYS A 43 -11.10 1.27 5.47
CA LYS A 43 -10.55 1.33 4.11
C LYS A 43 -9.26 2.13 4.08
N ALA A 44 -8.21 1.55 3.52
CA ALA A 44 -6.96 2.25 3.27
C ALA A 44 -7.11 3.25 2.11
N LEU A 45 -6.68 4.50 2.35
CA LEU A 45 -6.83 5.59 1.39
C LEU A 45 -5.52 5.93 0.70
N LYS A 46 -4.43 6.05 1.47
CA LYS A 46 -3.12 6.45 0.94
C LYS A 46 -1.99 6.08 1.89
N LEU A 47 -0.85 5.69 1.34
CA LEU A 47 0.42 5.62 2.08
C LEU A 47 1.24 6.88 1.80
N ALA A 48 1.58 7.65 2.84
CA ALA A 48 2.37 8.87 2.75
C ALA A 48 3.45 8.89 3.83
N GLY A 49 4.72 9.03 3.44
CA GLY A 49 5.84 9.12 4.39
C GLY A 49 5.97 7.92 5.32
N GLY A 50 5.53 6.73 4.89
CA GLY A 50 5.51 5.52 5.73
C GLY A 50 4.27 5.37 6.63
N THR A 51 3.36 6.35 6.63
CA THR A 51 2.10 6.29 7.37
C THR A 51 0.95 5.94 6.43
N LEU A 52 0.18 4.91 6.77
CA LEU A 52 -1.02 4.51 6.03
C LEU A 52 -2.24 5.24 6.61
N LEU A 53 -2.85 6.12 5.82
CA LEU A 53 -4.11 6.74 6.18
C LEU A 53 -5.25 5.78 5.87
N VAL A 54 -6.12 5.58 6.86
CA VAL A 54 -7.29 4.71 6.77
C VAL A 54 -8.52 5.48 7.23
N THR A 55 -9.66 5.22 6.60
CA THR A 55 -10.96 5.66 7.09
C THR A 55 -11.62 4.51 7.81
N ALA A 56 -12.38 4.82 8.86
CA ALA A 56 -13.23 3.87 9.56
C ALA A 56 -14.68 4.35 9.48
N SER A 57 -15.59 3.44 9.19
CA SER A 57 -17.03 3.64 9.19
C SER A 57 -17.59 2.80 10.31
N SER A 58 -18.04 3.44 11.39
CA SER A 58 -18.87 2.77 12.39
C SER A 58 -20.32 2.90 11.96
N PRO A 59 -21.14 1.83 12.01
CA PRO A 59 -22.58 2.02 12.04
C PRO A 59 -22.91 2.92 13.23
N ALA A 60 -23.89 3.82 13.07
CA ALA A 60 -24.36 4.65 14.16
C ALA A 60 -24.78 3.72 15.32
N LEU A 61 -24.33 4.03 16.55
CA LEU A 61 -24.77 3.30 17.74
C LEU A 61 -26.31 3.24 17.72
N ALA A 62 -26.86 2.04 17.59
CA ALA A 62 -28.29 1.78 17.68
C ALA A 62 -28.79 2.00 19.11
#